data_AF-A0A7S3HUI6-F1
#
_entry.id   AF-A0A7S3HUI6-F1
#
_cell.length_a   1.000
_cell.length_b   1.000
_cell.length_c   1.000
_cell.angle_alpha   90.00
_cell.angle_beta   90.00
_cell.angle_gamma   90.00
#
_symmetry.space_group_name_H-M   'P 1'
#
loop_
_entity.id
_entity.type
_entity.pdbx_description
1 polymer ?
#
loop_
_entity_poly.entity_id
_entity_poly.type
_entity_poly.pdbx_seq_one_letter_code
_entity_poly.pdbx_strand_id
1 'polypeptide(L)'
;TLFIAAGLPSRPDVPREPLECIANSDINTLKSGRLADLSFLEPLRDREGVISFTPHVSAGEQVVGPLDGLPTWLTELVVTRPTPREALDYLLILEAEVQERVRLT
;
A
#
# COMPACT_ATOMS: atom_id res chain seq x y z
N THR A 1 2.38 1.35 -21.50
CA THR A 1 1.26 1.20 -22.48
C THR A 1 0.98 2.45 -23.29
N LEU A 2 1.13 3.67 -22.73
CA LEU A 2 0.89 4.93 -23.46
C LEU A 2 1.75 5.10 -24.74
N PHE A 3 3.04 4.78 -24.69
CA PHE A 3 3.92 4.89 -25.87
C PHE A 3 3.52 3.96 -27.01
N ILE A 4 3.17 2.70 -26.70
CA ILE A 4 2.72 1.71 -27.70
C ILE A 4 1.43 2.19 -28.38
N ALA A 5 0.49 2.75 -27.61
CA ALA A 5 -0.76 3.29 -28.14
C ALA A 5 -0.55 4.48 -29.11
N ALA A 6 0.56 5.21 -28.96
CA ALA A 6 0.96 6.30 -29.84
C ALA A 6 1.89 5.85 -30.99
N GLY A 7 2.09 4.54 -31.18
CA GLY A 7 3.02 4.00 -32.19
C GLY A 7 4.50 4.23 -31.84
N LEU A 8 4.81 4.66 -30.62
CA LEU A 8 6.17 4.86 -30.14
C LEU A 8 6.72 3.54 -29.55
N PRO A 9 7.95 3.14 -29.92
CA PRO A 9 8.53 1.93 -29.37
C PRO A 9 8.80 2.08 -27.87
N SER A 10 8.26 1.16 -27.07
CA SER A 10 8.59 1.05 -25.65
C SER A 10 9.83 0.16 -25.49
N ARG A 11 11.00 0.77 -25.27
CA ARG A 11 12.29 0.07 -25.09
C ARG A 11 12.91 0.43 -23.73
N PRO A 12 12.28 0.06 -22.60
CA PRO A 12 12.91 0.27 -21.31
C PRO A 12 14.18 -0.58 -21.21
N ASP A 13 15.20 -0.07 -20.52
CA ASP A 13 16.36 -0.88 -20.18
C ASP A 13 15.94 -1.97 -19.21
N VAL A 14 16.15 -3.22 -19.60
CA VAL A 14 15.79 -4.39 -18.79
C VAL A 14 17.06 -4.96 -18.18
N PRO A 15 17.16 -5.07 -16.84
CA PRO A 15 18.31 -5.68 -16.21
C PRO A 15 18.38 -7.18 -16.56
N ARG A 16 19.58 -7.75 -16.54
CA ARG A 16 19.78 -9.18 -16.86
C ARG A 16 19.13 -10.12 -15.84
N GLU A 17 19.04 -9.65 -14.60
CA GLU A 17 18.48 -10.37 -13.46
C GLU A 17 17.56 -9.42 -12.68
N PRO A 18 16.54 -9.93 -11.97
CA PRO A 18 15.71 -9.11 -11.08
C PRO A 18 16.59 -8.38 -10.05
N LEU A 19 16.38 -7.07 -9.90
CA LEU A 19 17.16 -6.25 -8.96
C LEU A 19 16.68 -6.44 -7.53
N GLU A 20 15.37 -6.36 -7.33
CA GLU A 20 14.71 -6.56 -6.03
C GLU A 20 13.33 -7.19 -6.25
N CYS A 21 12.74 -7.71 -5.17
CA CYS A 21 11.38 -8.25 -5.16
C CYS A 21 10.43 -7.25 -4.51
N ILE A 22 9.29 -7.02 -5.15
CA ILE A 22 8.26 -6.11 -4.68
C ILE A 22 7.06 -6.91 -4.14
N ALA A 23 6.48 -6.44 -3.04
CA ALA A 23 5.14 -6.82 -2.62
C ALA A 23 4.26 -5.57 -2.56
N ASN A 24 3.02 -5.70 -3.03
CA ASN A 24 2.02 -4.63 -3.00
C ASN A 24 0.70 -5.14 -2.41
N SER A 25 0.00 -4.28 -1.68
CA SER A 25 -1.32 -4.58 -1.12
C SER A 25 -2.12 -3.31 -0.90
N ASP A 26 -3.42 -3.39 -1.19
CA ASP A 26 -4.41 -2.44 -0.72
C ASP A 26 -4.83 -2.82 0.70
N ILE A 27 -4.43 -2.02 1.68
CA ILE A 27 -4.74 -2.25 3.08
C ILE A 27 -6.18 -1.80 3.34
N ASN A 28 -7.06 -2.76 3.63
CA ASN A 28 -8.46 -2.50 3.98
C ASN A 28 -8.60 -1.98 5.41
N THR A 29 -9.65 -1.23 5.72
CA THR A 29 -10.07 -1.07 7.12
C THR A 29 -10.72 -2.36 7.64
N LEU A 30 -10.42 -2.74 8.88
CA LEU A 30 -11.03 -3.92 9.51
C LEU A 30 -12.35 -3.62 10.22
N LYS A 31 -12.66 -2.34 10.44
CA LYS A 31 -13.87 -1.90 11.16
C LYS A 31 -14.50 -0.71 10.43
N SER A 32 -15.81 -0.61 10.53
CA SER A 32 -16.53 0.59 10.10
C SER A 32 -16.43 1.69 11.14
N GLY A 33 -16.48 2.94 10.69
CA GLY A 33 -16.45 4.11 11.56
C GLY A 33 -16.01 5.35 10.79
N ARG A 34 -15.85 6.46 11.50
CA ARG A 34 -15.28 7.66 10.91
C ARG A 34 -13.79 7.72 11.18
N LEU A 35 -12.97 7.81 10.13
CA LEU A 35 -11.52 7.87 10.27
C LEU A 35 -11.11 9.16 10.98
N ALA A 36 -10.34 9.06 12.06
CA ALA A 36 -9.94 10.25 12.83
C ALA A 36 -8.94 11.13 12.05
N ASP A 37 -7.84 10.53 11.61
CA ASP A 37 -6.76 11.19 10.86
C ASP A 37 -5.89 10.16 10.12
N LEU A 38 -4.91 10.63 9.34
CA LEU A 38 -3.97 9.82 8.56
C LEU A 38 -2.55 9.79 9.14
N SER A 39 -2.33 10.30 10.34
CA SER A 39 -1.00 10.42 10.95
C SER A 39 -0.31 9.06 11.15
N PHE A 40 -1.09 7.97 11.19
CA PHE A 40 -0.57 6.61 11.26
C PHE A 40 0.24 6.18 10.04
N LEU A 41 0.10 6.88 8.90
CA LEU A 41 0.85 6.62 7.66
C LEU A 41 2.18 7.38 7.61
N GLU A 42 2.34 8.50 8.33
CA GLU A 42 3.56 9.31 8.27
C GLU A 42 4.85 8.53 8.61
N PRO A 43 4.86 7.58 9.56
CA PRO A 43 6.05 6.75 9.81
C PRO A 43 6.49 5.88 8.62
N LEU A 44 5.66 5.68 7.60
CA LEU A 44 6.01 4.91 6.40
C LEU A 44 6.87 5.71 5.42
N ARG A 45 6.84 7.06 5.48
CA ARG A 45 7.52 7.94 4.52
C ARG A 45 9.03 7.73 4.44
N ASP A 46 9.67 7.54 5.58
CA ASP A 46 11.13 7.37 5.69
C ASP A 46 11.51 5.94 6.08
N ARG A 47 10.58 4.98 5.94
CA ARG A 47 10.78 3.60 6.37
C ARG A 47 11.59 2.83 5.32
N GLU A 48 12.72 2.27 5.74
CA GLU A 48 13.57 1.46 4.86
C GLU A 48 12.81 0.28 4.25
N GLY A 49 12.77 0.24 2.92
CA GLY A 49 12.05 -0.79 2.16
C GLY A 49 10.62 -0.45 1.79
N VAL A 50 10.08 0.69 2.22
CA VAL A 50 8.84 1.21 1.68
C VAL A 50 9.19 1.98 0.41
N ILE A 51 8.67 1.52 -0.74
CA ILE A 51 8.82 2.21 -2.02
C ILE A 51 7.83 3.36 -2.11
N SER A 52 6.57 3.08 -1.76
CA SER A 52 5.49 4.05 -1.80
C SER A 52 4.33 3.63 -0.90
N PHE A 53 3.57 4.63 -0.44
CA PHE A 53 2.25 4.44 0.12
C PHE A 53 1.33 5.53 -0.43
N THR A 54 0.10 5.16 -0.77
CA THR A 54 -0.90 6.07 -1.36
C THR A 54 -2.19 5.98 -0.56
N PRO A 55 -2.53 6.98 0.27
CA PRO A 55 -3.82 7.00 0.96
C PRO A 55 -4.97 7.12 -0.06
N HIS A 56 -6.03 6.35 0.16
CA HIS A 56 -7.25 6.35 -0.65
C HIS A 56 -8.46 6.97 0.05
N VAL A 57 -8.27 7.42 1.30
CA VAL A 57 -9.29 8.02 2.15
C VAL A 57 -8.78 9.34 2.72
N SER A 58 -9.71 10.18 3.17
CA SER A 58 -9.43 11.45 3.85
C SER A 58 -9.69 11.35 5.36
N ALA A 59 -9.04 12.22 6.14
CA ALA A 59 -9.40 12.40 7.55
C ALA A 59 -10.88 12.81 7.67
N GLY A 60 -11.59 12.21 8.63
CA GLY A 60 -13.02 12.40 8.83
C GLY A 60 -13.91 11.62 7.86
N GLU A 61 -13.38 10.82 6.94
CA GLU A 61 -14.15 10.02 6.00
C GLU A 61 -14.85 8.84 6.69
N GLN A 62 -16.03 8.47 6.20
CA GLN A 62 -16.71 7.26 6.64
C GLN A 62 -16.11 6.05 5.94
N VAL A 63 -15.60 5.09 6.70
CA VAL A 63 -15.04 3.84 6.17
C VAL A 63 -15.91 2.65 6.57
N VAL A 64 -15.85 1.59 5.76
CA VAL A 64 -16.63 0.36 5.92
C VAL A 64 -15.69 -0.81 6.14
N GLY A 65 -15.89 -1.58 7.21
CA GLY A 65 -15.19 -2.84 7.47
C GLY A 65 -15.88 -4.04 6.83
N PRO A 66 -15.19 -5.20 6.73
CA PRO A 66 -15.70 -6.40 6.07
C PRO A 66 -16.97 -7.00 6.68
N LEU A 67 -17.25 -6.73 7.97
CA LEU A 67 -18.46 -7.22 8.62
C LEU A 67 -19.71 -6.40 8.25
N ASP A 68 -19.53 -5.18 7.75
CA ASP A 68 -20.62 -4.24 7.48
C ASP A 68 -20.82 -3.97 5.97
N GLY A 69 -19.95 -4.49 5.10
CA GLY A 69 -20.06 -4.34 3.65
C GLY A 69 -18.75 -4.54 2.90
N LEU A 70 -18.65 -3.92 1.71
CA LEU A 70 -17.41 -3.91 0.94
C LEU A 70 -16.35 -3.08 1.69
N PRO A 71 -15.19 -3.67 2.06
CA PRO A 71 -14.20 -2.94 2.84
C PRO A 71 -13.64 -1.74 2.09
N THR A 72 -13.48 -0.63 2.80
CA THR A 72 -12.78 0.55 2.28
C THR A 72 -11.27 0.31 2.26
N TRP A 73 -10.63 0.55 1.12
CA TRP A 73 -9.16 0.63 1.01
C TRP A 73 -8.66 1.91 1.68
N LEU A 74 -7.82 1.77 2.69
CA LEU A 74 -7.23 2.89 3.41
C LEU A 74 -6.02 3.44 2.66
N THR A 75 -5.12 2.56 2.25
CA THR A 75 -3.89 2.93 1.54
C THR A 75 -3.40 1.76 0.69
N GLU A 76 -2.88 2.05 -0.49
CA GLU A 76 -1.96 1.16 -1.18
C GLU A 76 -0.61 1.23 -0.48
N LEU A 77 0.05 0.08 -0.28
CA LEU A 77 1.41 -0.01 0.22
C LEU A 77 2.25 -0.86 -0.72
N VAL A 78 3.43 -0.35 -1.09
CA VAL A 78 4.41 -1.04 -1.93
C VAL A 78 5.74 -1.10 -1.19
N VAL A 79 6.27 -2.30 -1.04
CA VAL A 79 7.54 -2.56 -0.34
C VAL A 79 8.51 -3.36 -1.19
N THR A 80 9.80 -3.30 -0.84
CA THR A 80 10.87 -4.05 -1.51
C THR A 80 11.74 -4.83 -0.53
N ARG A 81 12.13 -6.05 -0.93
CA ARG A 81 13.11 -6.90 -0.24
C ARG A 81 13.89 -7.77 -1.24
N PRO A 82 15.03 -8.36 -0.82
CA PRO A 82 15.82 -9.25 -1.67
C PRO A 82 15.06 -10.46 -2.24
N THR A 83 14.12 -11.05 -1.49
CA THR A 83 13.36 -12.23 -1.91
C THR A 83 11.84 -12.01 -1.88
N PRO A 84 11.04 -12.76 -2.66
CA PRO A 84 9.59 -12.63 -2.65
C PRO A 84 8.96 -12.92 -1.28
N ARG A 85 9.53 -13.89 -0.54
CA ARG A 85 9.07 -14.24 0.80
C ARG A 85 9.31 -13.10 1.77
N GLU A 86 10.52 -12.55 1.78
CA GLU A 86 10.85 -11.41 2.64
C GLU A 86 9.99 -10.19 2.33
N ALA A 87 9.70 -9.90 1.05
CA ALA A 87 8.84 -8.78 0.66
C ALA A 87 7.43 -8.96 1.19
N LEU A 88 6.86 -10.16 1.06
CA LEU A 88 5.54 -10.50 1.59
C LEU A 88 5.51 -10.42 3.11
N ASP A 89 6.45 -11.06 3.80
CA ASP A 89 6.49 -11.07 5.27
C ASP A 89 6.65 -9.65 5.83
N TYR A 90 7.47 -8.82 5.17
CA TYR A 90 7.63 -7.41 5.53
C TYR A 90 6.35 -6.61 5.31
N LEU A 91 5.66 -6.82 4.18
CA LEU A 91 4.38 -6.17 3.90
C LEU A 91 3.34 -6.52 4.98
N LEU A 92 3.23 -7.79 5.37
CA LEU A 92 2.27 -8.24 6.39
C LEU A 92 2.55 -7.64 7.77
N ILE A 93 3.82 -7.42 8.12
CA ILE A 93 4.20 -6.70 9.35
C ILE A 93 3.70 -5.26 9.30
N LEU A 94 3.96 -4.53 8.20
CA LEU A 94 3.52 -3.15 8.07
C LEU A 94 2.00 -3.02 8.00
N GLU A 95 1.33 -3.98 7.36
CA GLU A 95 -0.14 -4.05 7.37
C GLU A 95 -0.67 -4.15 8.80
N ALA A 96 -0.12 -5.06 9.61
CA ALA A 96 -0.50 -5.17 11.02
C ALA A 96 -0.22 -3.88 11.81
N GLU A 97 0.94 -3.24 11.61
CA GLU A 97 1.27 -1.94 12.23
C GLU A 97 0.26 -0.85 11.85
N VAL A 98 -0.18 -0.80 10.59
CA VAL A 98 -1.23 0.13 10.13
C VAL A 98 -2.54 -0.15 10.87
N GLN A 99 -2.97 -1.42 10.94
CA GLN A 99 -4.22 -1.78 11.62
C GLN A 99 -4.24 -1.43 13.11
N GLU A 100 -3.11 -1.59 13.80
CA GLU A 100 -2.98 -1.24 15.22
C GLU A 100 -3.10 0.26 15.47
N ARG A 101 -2.71 1.07 14.49
CA ARG A 101 -2.62 2.53 14.60
C ARG A 101 -3.82 3.26 14.04
N VAL A 102 -4.61 2.64 13.15
CA VAL A 102 -5.87 3.22 12.68
C VAL A 102 -6.78 3.55 13.86
N ARG A 103 -7.35 4.76 13.81
CA ARG A 103 -8.29 5.26 14.82
C ARG A 103 -9.59 5.63 14.14
N LEU A 104 -10.68 5.02 14.63
CA LEU A 104 -12.04 5.30 14.19
C LEU A 104 -12.81 5.90 15.36
N THR A 105 -13.68 6.86 15.07
CA THR A 105 -14.64 7.47 16.00
C THR A 105 -16.06 7.06 15.66
#